data_AF-A0A8J8HMT5-F1
#
_entry.id   AF-A0A8J8HMT5-F1
#
_cell.length_a   1.000
_cell.length_b   1.000
_cell.length_c   1.000
_cell.angle_alpha   90.00
_cell.angle_beta   90.00
_cell.angle_gamma   90.00
#
_symmetry.space_group_name_H-M   'P 1'
#
loop_
_entity.id
_entity.type
_entity.pdbx_description
1 polymer ?
#
loop_
_entity_poly.entity_id
_entity_poly.type
_entity_poly.pdbx_seq_one_letter_code
_entity_poly.pdbx_strand_id
1 'polypeptide(L)'
;MTGQLNLDNKTVYAARFGYSVVDVGPALFQITAGYQPESKATVKATLGGAPSGIPAELKQSHWSVGAMFNFKAVVAVGAGLEYRAEKLDLEGERTTYNRPWIRANIGYAIPSPLVKPFFGLEVAFPLTSTSNKFDSMENVLKSMAPKNQIGIYAGIRF
;
A
#
# COMPACT_ATOMS: atom_id res chain seq x y z
N MET A 1 0.18 24.59 20.87
CA MET A 1 0.67 23.26 21.30
C MET A 1 0.48 22.30 20.14
N THR A 2 1.55 21.77 19.56
CA THR A 2 1.49 20.90 18.38
C THR A 2 1.37 19.45 18.85
N GLY A 3 0.16 18.89 18.84
CA GLY A 3 -0.03 17.46 19.11
C GLY A 3 0.55 16.65 17.95
N GLN A 4 1.37 15.64 18.25
CA GLN A 4 1.84 14.68 17.25
C GLN A 4 1.13 13.35 17.49
N LEU A 5 0.45 12.86 16.46
CA LEU A 5 -0.12 11.51 16.41
C LEU A 5 0.92 10.61 15.72
N ASN A 6 1.42 9.63 16.45
CA ASN A 6 2.34 8.63 15.92
C ASN A 6 1.60 7.30 15.75
N LEU A 7 1.64 6.76 14.53
CA LEU A 7 1.14 5.42 14.24
C LEU A 7 2.29 4.43 14.36
N ASP A 8 2.05 3.32 15.07
CA ASP A 8 2.99 2.22 15.10
C ASP A 8 3.09 1.55 13.72
N ASN A 9 4.28 1.02 13.41
CA ASN A 9 4.50 0.19 12.22
C ASN A 9 3.58 -1.04 12.26
N LYS A 10 3.07 -1.42 11.10
CA LYS A 10 2.04 -2.45 10.96
C LYS A 10 2.37 -3.36 9.80
N THR A 11 2.28 -4.67 10.05
CA THR A 11 2.38 -5.70 9.02
C THR A 11 1.01 -5.93 8.40
N VAL A 12 0.97 -6.01 7.07
CA VAL A 12 -0.26 -6.26 6.32
C VAL A 12 -0.05 -7.32 5.26
N TYR A 13 -1.07 -8.13 5.06
CA TYR A 13 -1.18 -9.06 3.95
C TYR A 13 -2.12 -8.48 2.91
N ALA A 14 -1.76 -8.60 1.63
CA ALA A 14 -2.60 -8.16 0.52
C ALA A 14 -2.54 -9.21 -0.60
N ALA A 15 -3.66 -9.38 -1.29
CA ALA A 15 -3.75 -10.18 -2.49
C ALA A 15 -3.76 -9.27 -3.72
N ARG A 16 -3.09 -9.70 -4.80
CA ARG A 16 -3.11 -8.97 -6.07
C ARG A 16 -3.22 -9.95 -7.22
N PHE A 17 -4.13 -9.63 -8.13
CA PHE A 17 -4.28 -10.26 -9.41
C PHE A 17 -3.71 -9.35 -10.50
N GLY A 18 -3.00 -9.93 -11.47
CA GLY A 18 -2.43 -9.20 -12.59
C GLY A 18 -2.72 -9.92 -13.91
N TYR A 19 -3.17 -9.18 -14.91
CA TYR A 19 -3.38 -9.66 -16.26
C TYR A 19 -2.40 -8.99 -17.21
N SER A 20 -1.59 -9.79 -17.90
CA SER A 20 -0.62 -9.32 -18.89
C SER A 20 -1.35 -8.95 -20.18
N VAL A 21 -1.30 -7.66 -20.55
CA VAL A 21 -1.93 -7.15 -21.78
C VAL A 21 -0.93 -7.17 -22.93
N VAL A 22 0.33 -6.86 -22.65
CA VAL A 22 1.43 -6.91 -23.62
C VAL A 22 2.58 -7.68 -22.99
N ASP A 23 3.09 -8.68 -23.71
CA ASP A 23 4.26 -9.47 -23.31
C ASP A 23 5.18 -9.60 -24.53
N VAL A 24 6.18 -8.72 -24.61
CA VAL A 24 7.11 -8.63 -25.75
C VAL A 24 8.53 -8.75 -25.23
N GLY A 25 9.09 -9.95 -25.38
CA GLY A 25 10.45 -10.26 -24.95
C GLY A 25 10.63 -9.99 -23.45
N PRO A 26 11.56 -9.10 -23.04
CA PRO A 26 11.76 -8.76 -21.64
C PRO A 26 10.70 -7.77 -21.12
N ALA A 27 9.98 -7.05 -21.98
CA ALA A 27 9.01 -6.05 -21.55
C ALA A 27 7.63 -6.68 -21.36
N LEU A 28 7.03 -6.43 -20.19
CA LEU A 28 5.69 -6.88 -19.87
C LEU A 28 4.88 -5.73 -19.28
N PHE A 29 3.68 -5.53 -19.82
CA PHE A 29 2.71 -4.59 -19.32
C PHE A 29 1.50 -5.33 -18.75
N GLN A 30 1.16 -5.00 -17.51
CA GLN A 30 0.11 -5.65 -16.74
C GLN A 30 -0.90 -4.63 -16.24
N ILE A 31 -2.16 -5.02 -16.26
CA ILE A 31 -3.20 -4.38 -15.44
C ILE A 31 -3.33 -5.20 -14.16
N THR A 32 -3.45 -4.53 -13.02
CA THR A 32 -3.49 -5.17 -11.71
C THR A 32 -4.72 -4.76 -10.92
N ALA A 33 -5.33 -5.70 -10.21
CA ALA A 33 -6.34 -5.45 -9.19
C ALA A 33 -5.82 -5.99 -7.85
N GLY A 34 -5.89 -5.17 -6.81
CA GLY A 34 -5.42 -5.50 -5.47
C GLY A 34 -6.52 -5.41 -4.42
N TYR A 35 -6.40 -6.24 -3.39
CA TYR A 35 -7.24 -6.18 -2.21
C TYR A 35 -6.39 -6.41 -0.96
N GLN A 36 -6.55 -5.49 -0.01
CA GLN A 36 -5.94 -5.57 1.31
C GLN A 36 -7.06 -5.69 2.36
N PRO A 37 -7.18 -6.83 3.06
CA PRO A 37 -8.12 -6.98 4.17
C PRO A 37 -7.87 -5.99 5.29
N GLU A 38 -8.86 -5.88 6.18
CA GLU A 38 -8.77 -5.04 7.37
C GLU A 38 -7.53 -5.40 8.18
N SER A 39 -6.80 -4.36 8.57
CA SER A 39 -5.55 -4.50 9.30
C SER A 39 -5.49 -3.37 10.33
N LYS A 40 -5.10 -3.70 11.55
CA LYS A 40 -5.18 -2.82 12.72
C LYS A 40 -3.83 -2.17 13.01
N ALA A 41 -3.83 -0.88 13.34
CA ALA A 41 -2.69 -0.15 13.88
C ALA A 41 -3.10 0.53 15.18
N THR A 42 -2.21 0.55 16.17
CA THR A 42 -2.42 1.30 17.41
C THR A 42 -1.93 2.73 17.23
N VAL A 43 -2.76 3.68 17.63
CA VAL A 43 -2.47 5.11 17.55
C VAL A 43 -2.04 5.59 18.94
N LYS A 44 -0.84 6.18 19.04
CA LYS A 44 -0.35 6.80 20.28
C LYS A 44 -0.35 8.31 20.09
N ALA A 45 -1.16 9.01 20.88
CA ALA A 45 -1.14 10.45 20.93
C ALA A 45 -0.09 10.92 21.95
N THR A 46 0.78 11.84 21.52
CA THR A 46 1.75 12.52 22.39
C THR A 46 1.42 14.00 22.44
N LEU A 47 1.02 14.50 23.63
CA LEU A 47 0.87 15.92 23.92
C LEU A 47 2.09 16.39 24.74
N GLY A 48 2.85 17.34 24.21
CA GLY A 48 3.94 18.00 24.94
C GLY A 48 5.10 17.10 25.36
N GLY A 49 5.33 15.98 24.66
CA GLY A 49 6.39 15.01 24.99
C GLY A 49 6.00 13.95 26.03
N ALA A 50 4.76 13.98 26.54
CA ALA A 50 4.20 12.92 27.37
C ALA A 50 3.14 12.12 26.58
N PRO A 51 3.10 10.77 26.71
CA PRO A 51 2.02 9.98 26.14
C PRO A 51 0.72 10.33 26.84
N SER A 52 -0.25 10.81 26.06
CA SER A 52 -1.52 11.32 26.55
C SER A 52 -2.64 10.67 25.77
N GLY A 53 -3.24 9.62 26.31
CA GLY A 53 -4.49 9.07 25.79
C GLY A 53 -4.49 7.57 25.59
N ILE A 54 -5.70 7.03 25.78
CA ILE A 54 -6.13 5.65 25.58
C ILE A 54 -5.70 5.18 24.17
N PRO A 55 -5.16 3.95 24.01
CA PRO A 55 -4.78 3.44 22.70
C PRO A 55 -6.02 3.31 21.81
N ALA A 56 -6.09 4.13 20.75
CA ALA A 56 -7.13 4.01 19.73
C ALA A 56 -6.69 3.04 18.63
N GLU A 57 -7.60 2.21 18.14
CA GLU A 57 -7.35 1.28 17.03
C GLU A 57 -7.74 1.91 15.68
N LEU A 58 -6.76 2.16 14.82
CA LEU A 58 -6.99 2.48 13.41
C LEU A 58 -7.09 1.19 12.59
N LYS A 59 -8.26 0.95 12.03
CA LYS A 59 -8.51 -0.12 11.06
C LYS A 59 -8.35 0.43 9.65
N GLN A 60 -7.69 -0.35 8.80
CA GLN A 60 -7.50 0.04 7.41
C GLN A 60 -7.66 -1.17 6.48
N SER A 61 -8.41 -0.97 5.41
CA SER A 61 -8.48 -1.87 4.25
C SER A 61 -8.37 -1.06 2.97
N HIS A 62 -8.03 -1.70 1.86
CA HIS A 62 -8.13 -1.02 0.56
C HIS A 62 -8.43 -2.01 -0.55
N TRP A 63 -9.07 -1.50 -1.60
CA TRP A 63 -9.00 -2.13 -2.92
C TRP A 63 -8.23 -1.21 -3.85
N SER A 64 -7.67 -1.79 -4.90
CA SER A 64 -6.84 -1.04 -5.82
C SER A 64 -6.90 -1.56 -7.24
N VAL A 65 -6.72 -0.64 -8.19
CA VAL A 65 -6.61 -0.97 -9.61
C VAL A 65 -5.46 -0.15 -10.18
N GLY A 66 -4.64 -0.77 -11.02
CA GLY A 66 -3.43 -0.12 -11.51
C GLY A 66 -2.87 -0.76 -12.76
N ALA A 67 -1.76 -0.20 -13.19
CA ALA A 67 -0.96 -0.72 -14.27
C ALA A 67 0.49 -0.86 -13.80
N MET A 68 1.18 -1.87 -14.32
CA MET A 68 2.57 -2.12 -14.00
C MET A 68 3.35 -2.54 -15.23
N PHE A 69 4.45 -1.86 -15.45
CA PHE A 69 5.45 -2.24 -16.43
C PHE A 69 6.53 -3.04 -15.70
N ASN A 70 6.84 -4.24 -16.17
CA ASN A 70 7.93 -5.06 -15.65
C ASN A 70 8.91 -5.39 -16.78
N PHE A 71 10.19 -5.31 -16.47
CA PHE A 71 11.27 -5.75 -17.32
C PHE A 71 11.84 -7.06 -16.74
N LYS A 72 11.67 -8.15 -17.49
CA LYS A 72 12.13 -9.50 -17.19
C LYS A 72 13.60 -9.63 -17.63
N ALA A 73 14.52 -9.35 -16.73
CA ALA A 73 15.92 -9.78 -16.85
C ALA A 73 16.18 -10.95 -15.87
N VAL A 74 17.45 -11.28 -15.61
CA VAL A 74 17.83 -12.23 -14.53
C VAL A 74 17.19 -11.83 -13.20
N VAL A 75 17.08 -10.52 -12.96
CA VAL A 75 16.24 -9.93 -11.93
C VAL A 75 15.12 -9.17 -12.64
N ALA A 76 13.88 -9.42 -12.25
CA ALA A 76 12.72 -8.68 -12.72
C ALA A 76 12.65 -7.35 -11.97
N VAL A 77 12.60 -6.25 -12.71
CA VAL A 77 12.37 -4.90 -12.15
C VAL A 77 11.08 -4.36 -12.72
N GLY A 78 10.30 -3.66 -11.91
CA GLY A 78 9.03 -3.11 -12.36
C GLY A 78 8.71 -1.78 -11.72
N ALA A 79 7.95 -0.97 -12.45
CA ALA A 79 7.40 0.28 -11.99
C ALA A 79 5.95 0.41 -12.45
N GLY A 80 5.10 1.00 -11.63
CA GLY A 80 3.68 1.08 -11.92
C GLY A 80 2.97 2.15 -11.14
N LEU A 81 1.73 2.38 -11.56
CA LEU A 81 0.79 3.27 -10.90
C LEU A 81 -0.40 2.45 -10.44
N GLU A 82 -0.97 2.83 -9.30
CA GLU A 82 -2.13 2.20 -8.72
C GLU A 82 -3.05 3.25 -8.13
N TYR A 83 -4.33 3.21 -8.47
CA TYR A 83 -5.34 3.95 -7.76
C TYR A 83 -5.85 3.09 -6.60
N ARG A 84 -5.76 3.62 -5.38
CA ARG A 84 -6.25 2.95 -4.16
C ARG A 84 -7.46 3.66 -3.61
N ALA A 85 -8.44 2.88 -3.20
CA ALA A 85 -9.55 3.34 -2.37
C ALA A 85 -9.36 2.77 -0.96
N GLU A 86 -8.82 3.60 -0.06
CA GLU A 86 -8.44 3.23 1.29
C GLU A 86 -9.59 3.54 2.26
N LYS A 87 -10.13 2.52 2.91
CA LYS A 87 -11.09 2.69 3.99
C LYS A 87 -10.33 2.79 5.31
N LEU A 88 -10.57 3.87 6.04
CA LEU A 88 -9.99 4.18 7.33
C LEU A 88 -11.12 4.22 8.35
N ASP A 89 -11.01 3.43 9.42
CA ASP A 89 -11.97 3.37 10.51
C ASP A 89 -11.21 3.57 11.84
N LEU A 90 -11.59 4.62 12.58
CA LEU A 90 -11.06 4.94 13.90
C LEU A 90 -12.23 4.94 14.88
N GLU A 91 -12.31 3.91 15.74
CA GLU A 91 -13.34 3.78 16.78
C GLU A 91 -14.79 4.01 16.31
N GLY A 92 -15.12 3.60 15.07
CA GLY A 92 -16.46 3.72 14.49
C GLY A 92 -16.66 4.92 13.56
N GLU A 93 -15.70 5.85 13.51
CA GLU A 93 -15.68 6.90 12.51
C GLU A 93 -14.97 6.44 11.24
N ARG A 94 -15.66 6.55 10.10
CA ARG A 94 -15.21 5.97 8.83
C ARG A 94 -15.00 7.04 7.78
N THR A 95 -13.88 6.95 7.07
CA THR A 95 -13.66 7.72 5.85
C THR A 95 -13.08 6.83 4.75
N THR A 96 -13.32 7.23 3.50
CA THR A 96 -12.70 6.61 2.33
C THR A 96 -11.79 7.63 1.67
N TYR A 97 -10.51 7.29 1.59
CA TYR A 97 -9.50 8.13 0.97
C TYR A 97 -9.02 7.49 -0.33
N ASN A 98 -9.37 8.13 -1.44
CA ASN A 98 -8.97 7.65 -2.76
C ASN A 98 -7.78 8.46 -3.28
N ARG A 99 -6.71 7.79 -3.66
CA ARG A 99 -5.51 8.46 -4.17
C ARG A 99 -4.65 7.57 -5.06
N PRO A 100 -3.89 8.18 -5.99
CA PRO A 100 -2.91 7.47 -6.78
C PRO A 100 -1.64 7.17 -5.96
N TRP A 101 -1.07 6.02 -6.25
CA TRP A 101 0.16 5.49 -5.67
C TRP A 101 1.11 5.11 -6.79
N ILE A 102 2.39 5.40 -6.60
CA ILE A 102 3.47 4.84 -7.39
C ILE A 102 3.99 3.58 -6.71
N ARG A 103 4.35 2.59 -7.51
CA ARG A 103 4.92 1.32 -7.05
C ARG A 103 6.17 1.01 -7.83
N ALA A 104 7.15 0.44 -7.16
CA ALA A 104 8.32 -0.17 -7.78
C ALA A 104 8.56 -1.54 -7.16
N ASN A 105 8.99 -2.50 -7.97
CA ASN A 105 9.33 -3.83 -7.51
C ASN A 105 10.67 -4.29 -8.07
N ILE A 106 11.33 -5.16 -7.31
CA ILE A 106 12.50 -5.91 -7.74
C ILE A 106 12.36 -7.34 -7.22
N GLY A 107 12.53 -8.32 -8.09
CA GLY A 107 12.30 -9.71 -7.71
C GLY A 107 12.93 -10.72 -8.65
N TYR A 108 12.89 -11.97 -8.24
CA TYR A 108 13.39 -13.09 -8.99
C TYR A 108 12.23 -14.02 -9.36
N ALA A 109 12.20 -14.47 -10.61
CA ALA A 109 11.26 -15.48 -11.07
C ALA A 109 12.01 -16.78 -11.31
N ILE A 110 11.53 -17.87 -10.70
CA ILE A 110 12.11 -19.18 -10.90
C ILE A 110 11.73 -19.65 -12.31
N PRO A 111 12.71 -19.99 -13.17
CA PRO A 111 12.44 -20.46 -14.51
C PRO A 111 11.77 -21.84 -14.43
N SER A 112 10.48 -21.90 -14.75
CA SER A 112 9.75 -23.16 -14.85
C SER A 112 8.83 -23.16 -16.08
N PRO A 113 8.57 -24.34 -16.70
CA PRO A 113 7.96 -24.43 -18.03
C PRO A 113 6.49 -24.00 -18.09
N LEU A 114 5.73 -24.21 -17.02
CA LEU A 114 4.27 -24.03 -16.98
C LEU A 114 3.82 -22.93 -16.01
N VAL A 115 4.54 -22.78 -14.90
CA VAL A 115 4.23 -21.81 -13.85
C VAL A 115 5.53 -21.14 -13.44
N LYS A 116 5.59 -19.81 -13.46
CA LYS A 116 6.78 -19.07 -13.07
C LYS A 116 6.54 -18.46 -11.70
N PRO A 117 6.82 -19.19 -10.59
CA PRO A 117 6.72 -18.61 -9.27
C PRO A 117 7.78 -17.52 -9.15
N PHE A 118 7.44 -16.44 -8.46
CA PHE A 118 8.32 -15.31 -8.25
C PHE A 118 8.21 -14.81 -6.81
N PHE A 119 9.27 -14.16 -6.37
CA PHE A 119 9.31 -13.43 -5.11
C PHE A 119 10.16 -12.17 -5.27
N GLY A 120 9.93 -11.18 -4.43
CA GLY A 120 10.73 -9.96 -4.46
C GLY A 120 10.31 -8.95 -3.41
N LEU A 121 10.89 -7.76 -3.53
CA LEU A 121 10.58 -6.60 -2.72
C LEU A 121 9.75 -5.60 -3.53
N GLU A 122 8.70 -5.08 -2.91
CA GLU A 122 7.88 -4.01 -3.44
C GLU A 122 7.93 -2.81 -2.50
N VAL A 123 8.06 -1.63 -3.10
CA VAL A 123 7.89 -0.36 -2.43
C VAL A 123 6.77 0.42 -3.11
N ALA A 124 5.93 1.07 -2.32
CA ALA A 124 4.84 1.89 -2.81
C ALA A 124 4.74 3.19 -2.02
N PHE A 125 4.46 4.28 -2.73
CA PHE A 125 4.31 5.61 -2.16
C PHE A 125 3.06 6.29 -2.73
N PRO A 126 2.26 6.99 -1.91
CA PRO A 126 1.16 7.80 -2.40
C PRO A 126 1.70 9.02 -3.14
N LEU A 127 1.12 9.36 -4.28
CA LEU A 127 1.47 10.57 -5.03
C LEU A 127 0.79 11.82 -4.47
N THR A 128 -0.27 11.64 -3.67
CA THR A 128 -0.96 12.73 -2.99
C THR A 128 -0.99 12.48 -1.48
N SER A 129 -0.76 13.56 -0.73
CA SER A 129 -0.85 13.56 0.72
C SER A 129 -1.65 14.79 1.15
N THR A 130 -2.65 14.60 2.00
CA THR A 130 -3.34 15.72 2.64
C THR A 130 -2.44 16.30 3.73
N SER A 131 -2.30 17.62 3.76
CA SER A 131 -1.55 18.32 4.81
C SER A 131 -2.33 18.30 6.13
N ASN A 132 -1.61 18.38 7.26
CA ASN A 132 -2.14 18.34 8.62
C ASN A 132 -3.00 19.58 8.95
N LYS A 133 -4.14 19.72 8.29
CA LYS A 133 -5.17 20.69 8.65
C LYS A 133 -6.17 19.98 9.54
N PHE A 134 -6.06 20.20 10.86
CA PHE A 134 -6.93 19.63 11.88
C PHE A 134 -8.32 20.32 11.92
N ASP A 135 -8.84 20.69 10.75
CA ASP A 135 -10.09 21.45 10.61
C ASP A 135 -11.33 20.53 10.67
N SER A 136 -11.15 19.24 10.39
CA SER A 136 -12.19 18.21 10.47
C SER A 136 -11.61 16.84 10.84
N MET A 137 -12.41 15.99 11.49
CA MET A 137 -12.00 14.64 11.86
C MET A 137 -11.67 13.77 10.63
N GLU A 138 -12.34 13.99 9.50
CA GLU A 138 -11.98 13.40 8.22
C GLU A 138 -10.53 13.71 7.80
N ASN A 139 -10.08 14.96 7.99
CA ASN A 139 -8.69 15.34 7.69
C ASN A 139 -7.70 14.70 8.67
N VAL A 140 -8.11 14.51 9.93
CA VAL A 140 -7.32 13.76 10.92
C VAL A 140 -7.15 12.31 10.46
N LEU A 141 -8.23 11.60 10.10
CA LEU A 141 -8.12 10.23 9.58
C LEU A 141 -7.27 10.17 8.31
N LYS A 142 -7.42 11.11 7.37
CA LYS A 142 -6.58 11.16 6.14
C LYS A 142 -5.10 11.41 6.44
N SER A 143 -4.77 12.19 7.49
CA SER A 143 -3.38 12.41 7.92
C SER A 143 -2.72 11.14 8.48
N MET A 144 -3.54 10.20 8.94
CA MET A 144 -3.15 8.90 9.50
C MET A 144 -3.11 7.78 8.45
N ALA A 145 -3.50 8.07 7.21
CA ALA A 145 -3.38 7.13 6.11
C ALA A 145 -1.91 6.78 5.85
N PRO A 146 -1.60 5.57 5.34
CA PRO A 146 -0.21 5.16 5.18
C PRO A 146 0.55 6.06 4.23
N LYS A 147 1.80 6.34 4.57
CA LYS A 147 2.69 7.22 3.81
C LYS A 147 3.65 6.47 2.90
N ASN A 148 3.88 5.20 3.19
CA ASN A 148 4.65 4.28 2.38
C ASN A 148 4.16 2.86 2.66
N GLN A 149 4.55 1.94 1.79
CA GLN A 149 4.40 0.52 2.00
C GLN A 149 5.65 -0.16 1.45
N ILE A 150 6.29 -0.96 2.29
CA ILE A 150 7.45 -1.77 1.92
C ILE A 150 7.09 -3.20 2.29
N GLY A 151 7.27 -4.13 1.37
CA GLY A 151 6.88 -5.50 1.61
C GLY A 151 7.55 -6.51 0.70
N ILE A 152 7.45 -7.76 1.12
CA ILE A 152 7.78 -8.90 0.28
C ILE A 152 6.54 -9.24 -0.53
N TYR A 153 6.71 -9.39 -1.85
CA TYR A 153 5.65 -9.84 -2.74
C TYR A 153 6.07 -11.17 -3.37
N ALA A 154 5.14 -12.11 -3.42
CA ALA A 154 5.36 -13.42 -4.05
C ALA A 154 4.10 -13.87 -4.76
N GLY A 155 4.24 -14.71 -5.78
CA GLY A 155 3.11 -15.19 -6.56
C GLY A 155 3.51 -16.13 -7.68
N ILE A 156 2.54 -16.45 -8.53
CA ILE A 156 2.70 -17.34 -9.68
C ILE A 156 2.31 -16.59 -10.94
N ARG A 157 3.14 -16.68 -11.98
CA ARG A 157 2.82 -16.23 -13.34
C ARG A 157 2.56 -17.45 -14.22
N PHE A 158 1.63 -17.31 -15.16
CA PHE A 158 1.32 -18.28 -16.19
C PHE A 158 1.80 -17.72 -17.53
#